data_AF-A0A5A7QZE8-F1
#
_entry.id   AF-A0A5A7QZE8-F1
#
_cell.length_a   1.000
_cell.length_b   1.000
_cell.length_c   1.000
_cell.angle_alpha   90.00
_cell.angle_beta   90.00
_cell.angle_gamma   90.00
#
_symmetry.space_group_name_H-M   'P 1'
#
loop_
_entity.id
_entity.type
_entity.pdbx_description
1 polymer ?
#
loop_
_entity_poly.entity_id
_entity_poly.type
_entity_poly.pdbx_seq_one_letter_code
_entity_poly.pdbx_strand_id
1 'polypeptide(L)'
;MSAYYLEHASVDHIHNHFDLFEAEARRLLDSGLAIPAYDQLLKTSHAFNVLDSRGFVGVTERARYFGRMRSLARQCAQLWLKTRESLGHPLGVASHPDHLGFQKEDMEELKKKVSTEPRTFILEIGTEELPPNDVVNACNQVLKFLS
;
A
#
# COMPACT_ATOMS: atom_id res chain seq x y z
N MET A 1 5.23 20.18 12.37
CA MET A 1 4.72 18.80 12.57
C MET A 1 5.76 17.87 13.19
N SER A 2 7.05 17.92 12.82
CA SER A 2 8.09 17.00 13.34
C SER A 2 8.21 16.94 14.87
N ALA A 3 8.24 18.09 15.57
CA ALA A 3 8.38 18.14 17.03
C ALA A 3 7.26 17.39 17.79
N TYR A 4 6.04 17.36 17.26
CA TYR A 4 4.97 16.58 17.89
C TYR A 4 5.30 15.09 17.92
N TYR A 5 5.66 14.51 16.77
CA TYR A 5 5.91 13.07 16.66
C TYR A 5 7.18 12.62 17.36
N LEU A 6 8.19 13.49 17.48
CA LEU A 6 9.48 13.14 18.06
C LEU A 6 9.58 13.48 19.54
N GLU A 7 8.87 14.51 20.03
CA GLU A 7 9.11 15.07 21.38
C GLU A 7 7.84 15.14 22.24
N HIS A 8 6.72 15.59 21.67
CA HIS A 8 5.55 15.98 22.48
C HIS A 8 4.41 14.96 22.55
N ALA A 9 4.32 14.03 21.60
CA ALA A 9 3.24 13.05 21.60
C ALA A 9 3.29 12.19 22.87
N SER A 10 2.17 12.17 23.60
CA SER A 10 2.00 11.33 24.79
C SER A 10 1.93 9.87 24.38
N VAL A 11 2.96 9.10 24.75
CA VAL A 11 3.07 7.67 24.43
C VAL A 11 1.87 6.89 24.99
N ASP A 12 1.48 7.14 26.23
CA ASP A 12 0.37 6.44 26.89
C ASP A 12 -0.97 6.69 26.18
N HIS A 13 -1.24 7.95 25.81
CA HIS A 13 -2.48 8.29 25.10
C HIS A 13 -2.51 7.64 23.72
N ILE A 14 -1.40 7.67 22.98
CA ILE A 14 -1.33 7.09 21.64
C ILE A 14 -1.39 5.57 21.70
N HIS A 15 -0.80 4.94 22.71
CA HIS A 15 -0.94 3.50 22.95
C HIS A 15 -2.41 3.13 23.21
N ASN A 16 -3.09 3.88 24.07
CA ASN A 16 -4.53 3.68 24.32
C ASN A 16 -5.35 3.88 23.03
N HIS A 17 -5.02 4.88 22.22
CA HIS A 17 -5.66 5.07 20.92
C HIS A 17 -5.43 3.88 19.99
N PHE A 18 -4.21 3.34 19.94
CA PHE A 18 -3.90 2.15 19.15
C PHE A 18 -4.85 0.99 19.53
N ASP A 19 -4.95 0.69 20.82
CA ASP A 19 -5.77 -0.41 21.32
C ASP A 19 -7.26 -0.18 21.09
N LEU A 20 -7.75 1.06 21.28
CA LEU A 20 -9.14 1.43 21.03
C LEU A 20 -9.52 1.32 19.55
N PHE A 21 -8.67 1.83 18.65
CA PHE A 21 -8.91 1.72 17.21
C PHE A 21 -8.87 0.26 16.73
N GLU A 22 -7.95 -0.56 17.26
CA GLU A 22 -7.93 -1.98 16.93
C GLU A 22 -9.19 -2.70 17.42
N ALA A 23 -9.61 -2.44 18.66
CA ALA A 23 -10.81 -3.05 19.24
C ALA A 23 -12.07 -2.65 18.44
N GLU A 24 -12.19 -1.38 18.05
CA GLU A 24 -13.30 -0.90 17.25
C GLU A 24 -13.27 -1.49 15.83
N ALA A 25 -12.10 -1.64 15.21
CA ALA A 25 -11.96 -2.32 13.93
C ALA A 25 -12.48 -3.77 14.01
N ARG A 26 -12.15 -4.50 15.08
CA ARG A 26 -12.65 -5.86 15.32
C ARG A 26 -14.16 -5.89 15.49
N ARG A 27 -14.71 -4.99 16.31
CA ARG A 27 -16.17 -4.88 16.52
C ARG A 27 -16.92 -4.60 15.21
N LEU A 28 -16.36 -3.76 14.34
CA LEU A 28 -16.93 -3.43 13.03
C LEU A 28 -16.81 -4.61 12.04
N LEU A 29 -15.71 -5.35 12.07
CA LEU A 29 -15.57 -6.61 11.32
C LEU A 29 -16.64 -7.62 11.73
N ASP A 30 -16.87 -7.80 13.03
CA ASP A 30 -17.92 -8.69 13.56
C ASP A 30 -19.33 -8.24 13.14
N SER A 31 -19.49 -6.93 12.92
CA SER A 31 -20.75 -6.32 12.45
C SER A 31 -20.91 -6.36 10.92
N GLY A 32 -19.96 -6.95 10.17
CA GLY A 32 -20.01 -7.00 8.71
C GLY A 32 -19.67 -5.69 7.99
N LEU A 33 -19.06 -4.72 8.69
CA LEU A 33 -18.78 -3.38 8.18
C LEU A 33 -17.32 -3.23 7.73
N ALA A 34 -16.99 -3.75 6.54
CA ALA A 34 -15.61 -3.78 6.03
C ALA A 34 -14.95 -2.40 5.89
N ILE A 35 -15.63 -1.44 5.26
CA ILE A 35 -15.05 -0.11 4.98
C ILE A 35 -14.82 0.67 6.29
N PRO A 36 -15.80 0.79 7.21
CA PRO A 36 -15.54 1.41 8.51
C PRO A 36 -14.44 0.71 9.33
N ALA A 37 -14.36 -0.62 9.28
CA ALA A 37 -13.29 -1.36 9.95
C ALA A 37 -11.91 -1.02 9.38
N TYR A 38 -11.81 -0.86 8.06
CA TYR A 38 -10.58 -0.46 7.40
C TYR A 38 -10.16 0.97 7.78
N ASP A 39 -11.11 1.90 7.93
CA ASP A 39 -10.80 3.26 8.41
C ASP A 39 -10.22 3.24 9.83
N GLN A 40 -10.71 2.36 10.71
CA GLN A 40 -10.13 2.19 12.04
C GLN A 40 -8.72 1.61 11.98
N LEU A 41 -8.48 0.64 11.09
CA LEU A 41 -7.13 0.12 10.83
C LEU A 41 -6.16 1.22 10.36
N LEU A 42 -6.59 2.16 9.52
CA LEU A 42 -5.75 3.29 9.11
C LEU A 42 -5.37 4.17 10.30
N LYS A 43 -6.30 4.40 11.24
CA LYS A 43 -6.01 5.12 12.50
C LYS A 43 -5.06 4.33 13.40
N THR A 44 -5.24 3.00 13.50
CA THR A 44 -4.32 2.10 14.20
C THR A 44 -2.89 2.19 13.61
N SER A 45 -2.77 2.20 12.28
CA SER A 45 -1.49 2.37 11.57
C SER A 45 -0.83 3.72 11.87
N HIS A 46 -1.63 4.80 11.83
CA HIS A 46 -1.12 6.12 12.17
C HIS A 46 -0.65 6.21 13.63
N ALA A 47 -1.42 5.67 14.57
CA ALA A 47 -1.05 5.62 15.99
C ALA A 47 0.26 4.84 16.19
N PHE A 48 0.45 3.72 15.48
CA PHE A 48 1.71 2.98 15.49
C PHE A 48 2.89 3.85 14.98
N ASN A 49 2.72 4.57 13.87
CA ASN A 49 3.79 5.43 13.34
C ASN A 49 4.21 6.51 14.34
N VAL A 50 3.27 7.07 15.10
CA VAL A 50 3.57 8.01 16.19
C VAL A 50 4.37 7.34 17.29
N LEU A 51 3.98 6.13 17.74
CA LEU A 51 4.70 5.38 18.78
C LEU A 51 6.12 4.99 18.34
N ASP A 52 6.27 4.54 17.10
CA ASP A 52 7.57 4.19 16.51
C ASP A 52 8.48 5.42 16.42
N SER A 53 7.93 6.57 16.00
CA SER A 53 8.65 7.86 15.95
C SER A 53 9.08 8.35 17.33
N ARG A 54 8.30 8.07 18.39
CA ARG A 54 8.66 8.37 19.78
C ARG A 54 9.71 7.41 20.36
N GLY A 55 10.14 6.39 19.61
CA GLY A 55 11.09 5.39 20.06
C GLY A 55 10.51 4.42 21.10
N PHE A 56 9.19 4.39 21.28
CA PHE A 56 8.53 3.49 22.23
C PHE A 56 8.54 2.04 21.76
N VAL A 57 8.55 1.81 20.46
CA VAL A 57 8.43 0.47 19.87
C VAL A 57 9.81 -0.14 19.66
N GLY A 58 10.16 -1.14 20.47
CA GLY A 58 11.36 -1.95 20.25
C GLY A 58 11.24 -2.89 19.04
N VAL A 59 12.36 -3.51 18.64
CA VAL A 59 12.43 -4.40 17.46
C VAL A 59 11.42 -5.56 17.54
N THR A 60 11.33 -6.21 18.70
CA THR A 60 10.40 -7.32 18.93
C THR A 60 8.94 -6.85 18.95
N GLU A 61 8.68 -5.67 19.51
CA GLU A 61 7.33 -5.10 19.58
C GLU A 61 6.84 -4.67 18.20
N ARG A 62 7.74 -4.16 17.35
CA ARG A 62 7.41 -3.76 15.96
C ARG A 62 6.82 -4.93 15.18
N ALA A 63 7.43 -6.11 15.29
CA ALA A 63 6.90 -7.32 14.65
C ALA A 63 5.49 -7.68 15.17
N ARG A 64 5.24 -7.51 16.47
CA ARG A 64 3.92 -7.74 17.10
C ARG A 64 2.86 -6.76 16.57
N TYR A 65 3.18 -5.46 16.53
CA TYR A 65 2.29 -4.43 15.98
C TYR A 65 1.94 -4.69 14.52
N PHE A 66 2.93 -5.00 13.68
CA PHE A 66 2.68 -5.36 12.29
C PHE A 66 1.85 -6.64 12.15
N GLY A 67 2.07 -7.64 13.02
CA GLY A 67 1.22 -8.84 13.05
C GLY A 67 -0.25 -8.52 13.30
N ARG A 68 -0.55 -7.67 14.29
CA ARG A 68 -1.91 -7.21 14.62
C ARG A 68 -2.54 -6.47 13.42
N MET A 69 -1.85 -5.49 12.86
CA MET A 69 -2.35 -4.68 11.74
C MET A 69 -2.52 -5.50 10.46
N ARG A 70 -1.58 -6.39 10.12
CA ARG A 70 -1.71 -7.29 8.95
C ARG A 70 -2.91 -8.22 9.09
N SER A 71 -3.15 -8.74 10.30
CA SER A 71 -4.32 -9.58 10.57
C SER A 71 -5.63 -8.82 10.33
N LEU A 72 -5.74 -7.59 10.81
CA LEU A 72 -6.91 -6.73 10.54
C LEU A 72 -7.06 -6.41 9.06
N ALA A 73 -5.97 -6.04 8.38
CA ALA A 73 -5.98 -5.72 6.94
C ALA A 73 -6.55 -6.89 6.13
N ARG A 74 -6.07 -8.11 6.42
CA ARG A 74 -6.53 -9.33 5.78
C ARG A 74 -8.03 -9.57 6.01
N GLN A 75 -8.50 -9.40 7.24
CA GLN A 75 -9.92 -9.57 7.58
C GLN A 75 -10.80 -8.53 6.87
N CYS A 76 -10.38 -7.27 6.84
CA CYS A 76 -11.08 -6.21 6.11
C CYS A 76 -11.19 -6.54 4.62
N ALA A 77 -10.07 -6.95 3.99
CA ALA A 77 -10.03 -7.32 2.58
C ALA A 77 -10.95 -8.53 2.27
N GLN A 78 -10.92 -9.55 3.12
CA GLN A 78 -11.78 -10.74 2.97
C GLN A 78 -13.27 -10.39 3.11
N LEU A 79 -13.63 -9.57 4.10
CA LEU A 79 -15.01 -9.14 4.29
C LEU A 79 -15.48 -8.23 3.15
N TRP A 80 -14.61 -7.34 2.67
CA TRP A 80 -14.90 -6.50 1.52
C TRP A 80 -15.14 -7.33 0.25
N LEU A 81 -14.31 -8.34 0.00
CA LEU A 81 -14.50 -9.24 -1.14
C LEU A 81 -15.86 -9.95 -1.06
N LYS A 82 -16.19 -10.54 0.09
CA LYS A 82 -17.51 -11.16 0.33
C LYS A 82 -18.68 -10.19 0.12
N THR A 83 -18.52 -8.94 0.58
CA THR A 83 -19.53 -7.89 0.39
C THR A 83 -19.70 -7.55 -1.09
N ARG A 84 -18.61 -7.51 -1.87
CA ARG A 84 -18.70 -7.30 -3.31
C ARG A 84 -19.34 -8.47 -4.04
N GLU A 85 -19.02 -9.70 -3.64
CA GLU A 85 -19.63 -10.91 -4.20
C GLU A 85 -21.14 -10.93 -3.96
N SER A 86 -21.61 -10.62 -2.75
CA SER A 86 -23.05 -10.59 -2.43
C SER A 86 -23.82 -9.51 -3.18
N LEU A 87 -23.15 -8.42 -3.56
CA LEU A 87 -23.70 -7.35 -4.38
C LEU A 87 -23.55 -7.60 -5.89
N GLY A 88 -23.02 -8.74 -6.31
CA GLY A 88 -22.82 -9.07 -7.73
C GLY A 88 -21.73 -8.25 -8.42
N HIS A 89 -20.69 -7.83 -7.67
CA HIS A 89 -19.57 -7.01 -8.14
C HIS A 89 -19.99 -5.69 -8.81
N PRO A 90 -20.58 -4.73 -8.06
CA PRO A 90 -21.13 -3.50 -8.63
C PRO A 90 -20.09 -2.61 -9.34
N LEU A 91 -18.81 -2.73 -8.98
CA LEU A 91 -17.70 -2.03 -9.62
C LEU A 91 -16.98 -2.88 -10.69
N GLY A 92 -17.65 -3.94 -11.17
CA GLY A 92 -17.08 -4.93 -12.07
C GLY A 92 -16.09 -5.88 -11.39
N VAL A 93 -15.57 -6.82 -12.17
CA VAL A 93 -14.46 -7.69 -11.78
C VAL A 93 -13.23 -7.18 -12.50
N ALA A 94 -12.16 -6.91 -11.75
CA ALA A 94 -10.87 -6.64 -12.38
C ALA A 94 -10.38 -7.95 -12.99
N SER A 95 -10.44 -8.07 -14.31
CA SER A 95 -9.66 -9.08 -15.01
C SER A 95 -8.19 -8.70 -14.84
N HIS A 96 -7.42 -9.49 -14.09
CA HIS A 96 -6.00 -9.53 -14.36
C HIS A 96 -5.87 -10.14 -15.76
N PRO A 97 -5.23 -9.47 -16.73
CA PRO A 97 -4.73 -10.23 -17.86
C PRO A 97 -3.80 -11.29 -17.24
N ASP A 98 -3.98 -12.56 -17.61
CA ASP A 98 -3.09 -13.67 -17.20
C ASP A 98 -1.63 -13.43 -17.62
N HIS A 99 -1.35 -12.32 -18.31
CA HIS A 99 -0.07 -11.91 -18.84
C HIS A 99 0.18 -10.46 -18.44
N LEU A 100 1.10 -10.23 -17.50
CA LEU A 100 1.66 -8.91 -17.17
C LEU A 100 2.57 -8.35 -18.30
N GLY A 101 2.44 -8.86 -19.53
CA GLY A 101 3.18 -8.43 -20.70
C GLY A 101 2.23 -8.08 -21.83
N PHE A 102 2.51 -7.00 -22.55
CA PHE A 102 1.89 -6.74 -23.85
C PHE A 102 2.08 -7.96 -24.73
N GLN A 103 1.00 -8.48 -25.33
CA GLN A 103 1.17 -9.56 -26.30
C GLN A 103 1.94 -9.03 -27.51
N LYS A 104 2.68 -9.91 -28.19
CA LYS A 104 3.46 -9.50 -29.37
C LYS A 104 2.54 -8.90 -30.43
N GLU A 105 1.34 -9.44 -30.54
CA GLU A 105 0.27 -9.00 -31.42
C GLU A 105 -0.17 -7.57 -31.11
N ASP A 106 -0.35 -7.22 -29.83
CA ASP A 106 -0.69 -5.86 -29.38
C ASP A 106 0.45 -4.88 -29.70
N MET A 107 1.70 -5.30 -29.51
CA MET A 107 2.88 -4.50 -29.82
C MET A 107 3.02 -4.25 -31.33
N GLU A 108 2.73 -5.25 -32.16
CA GLU A 108 2.75 -5.11 -33.63
C GLU A 108 1.63 -4.19 -34.12
N GLU A 109 0.47 -4.18 -33.47
CA GLU A 109 -0.60 -3.23 -33.79
C GLU A 109 -0.25 -1.80 -33.36
N LEU A 110 0.33 -1.63 -32.17
CA LEU A 110 0.80 -0.33 -31.67
C LEU A 110 1.91 0.23 -32.56
N LYS A 111 2.87 -0.59 -33.01
CA LYS A 111 3.92 -0.17 -33.95
C LYS A 111 3.36 0.42 -35.24
N LYS A 112 2.23 -0.09 -35.75
CA LYS A 112 1.58 0.47 -36.95
C LYS A 112 0.99 1.86 -36.72
N LYS A 113 0.65 2.20 -35.46
CA LYS A 113 0.08 3.50 -35.07
C LYS A 113 1.15 4.51 -34.66
N VAL A 114 2.41 4.09 -34.52
CA VAL A 114 3.53 4.94 -34.12
C VAL A 114 4.38 5.28 -35.34
N SER A 115 4.68 6.58 -35.49
CA SER A 115 5.57 7.08 -36.55
C SER A 115 6.99 6.50 -36.40
N THR A 116 7.58 6.05 -37.51
CA THR A 116 8.95 5.53 -37.56
C THR A 116 10.03 6.63 -37.67
N GLU A 117 9.62 7.88 -37.87
CA GLU A 117 10.54 9.02 -37.89
C GLU A 117 11.20 9.25 -36.51
N PRO A 118 12.54 9.44 -36.45
CA PRO A 118 13.22 9.78 -35.21
C PRO A 118 12.69 11.08 -34.58
N ARG A 119 12.40 11.06 -33.28
CA ARG A 119 11.92 12.23 -32.52
C ARG A 119 12.51 12.24 -31.12
N THR A 120 12.69 13.44 -30.58
CA THR A 120 13.06 13.63 -29.16
C THR A 120 11.87 13.29 -28.29
N PHE A 121 12.09 12.47 -27.26
CA PHE A 121 11.10 12.17 -26.22
C PHE A 121 11.77 12.29 -24.84
N ILE A 122 10.93 12.41 -23.81
CA ILE A 122 11.35 12.38 -22.40
C ILE A 122 10.76 11.11 -21.80
N LEU A 123 11.59 10.34 -21.11
CA LEU A 123 11.18 9.20 -20.31
C LEU A 123 11.45 9.52 -18.84
N GLU A 124 10.39 9.60 -18.05
CA GLU A 124 10.49 9.76 -16.60
C GLU A 124 10.23 8.41 -15.92
N ILE A 125 11.10 8.03 -14.99
CA ILE A 125 10.95 6.82 -14.17
C ILE A 125 10.84 7.27 -12.72
N GLY A 126 9.63 7.22 -12.17
CA GLY A 126 9.40 7.48 -10.74
C GLY A 126 9.89 6.30 -9.90
N THR A 127 10.72 6.56 -8.89
CA THR A 127 11.27 5.54 -7.99
C THR A 127 10.70 5.68 -6.58
N GLU A 128 9.37 5.82 -6.46
CA GLU A 128 8.73 5.92 -5.15
C GLU A 128 8.97 4.61 -4.35
N GLU A 129 9.35 4.75 -3.08
CA GLU A 129 9.60 3.64 -2.14
C GLU A 129 10.77 2.68 -2.47
N LEU A 130 11.62 3.00 -3.47
CA LEU A 130 12.83 2.23 -3.74
C LEU A 130 13.94 2.57 -2.73
N PRO A 131 14.57 1.57 -2.07
CA PRO A 131 15.77 1.80 -1.27
C PRO A 131 16.85 2.53 -2.10
N PRO A 132 17.62 3.47 -1.53
CA PRO A 132 18.61 4.26 -2.28
C PRO A 132 19.61 3.42 -3.10
N ASN A 133 19.96 2.23 -2.60
CA ASN A 133 20.88 1.32 -3.29
C ASN A 133 20.26 0.69 -4.55
N ASP A 134 18.94 0.52 -4.58
CA ASP A 134 18.22 -0.10 -5.69
C ASP A 134 18.00 0.90 -6.83
N VAL A 135 17.92 2.20 -6.53
CA VAL A 135 17.84 3.27 -7.54
C VAL A 135 19.06 3.24 -8.46
N VAL A 136 20.27 3.11 -7.90
CA VAL A 136 21.51 3.07 -8.70
C VAL A 136 21.53 1.86 -9.63
N ASN A 137 21.10 0.70 -9.11
CA ASN A 137 21.03 -0.53 -9.90
C ASN A 137 19.99 -0.42 -11.02
N ALA A 138 18.80 0.15 -10.74
CA ALA A 138 17.76 0.38 -11.72
C ALA A 138 18.22 1.34 -12.84
N CYS A 139 18.87 2.46 -12.47
CA CYS A 139 19.43 3.40 -13.43
C CYS A 139 20.45 2.74 -14.37
N ASN A 140 21.37 1.93 -13.84
CA ASN A 140 22.37 1.22 -14.64
C ASN A 140 21.74 0.23 -15.62
N GLN A 141 20.67 -0.45 -15.21
CA GLN A 141 19.94 -1.37 -16.10
C GLN A 141 19.28 -0.60 -17.26
N VAL A 142 18.60 0.51 -16.96
CA VAL A 142 17.95 1.34 -17.99
C VAL A 142 18.97 1.89 -18.98
N LEU A 143 20.10 2.42 -18.50
CA LEU A 143 21.17 2.93 -19.36
C LEU A 143 21.71 1.87 -20.31
N LYS A 144 21.88 0.62 -19.84
CA LYS A 144 22.35 -0.51 -20.66
C LYS A 144 21.36 -0.90 -21.76
N PHE A 145 20.06 -0.71 -21.55
CA PHE A 145 19.04 -1.01 -22.55
C PHE A 145 18.84 0.11 -23.58
N LEU A 146 19.26 1.34 -23.25
CA LEU A 146 19.14 2.51 -24.12
C LEU A 146 20.42 2.81 -24.92
N SER A 147 21.56 2.20 -24.57
CA SER A 147 22.84 2.26 -25.30
C SER A 147 22.94 1.19 -26.38
#